data_AF-A0A7C7ALZ3-F1
#
_entry.id   AF-A0A7C7ALZ3-F1
#
_cell.length_a   1.000
_cell.length_b   1.000
_cell.length_c   1.000
_cell.angle_alpha   90.00
_cell.angle_beta   90.00
_cell.angle_gamma   90.00
#
_symmetry.space_group_name_H-M   'P 1'
#
loop_
_entity.id
_entity.type
_entity.pdbx_description
1 polymer ?
#
loop_
_entity_poly.entity_id
_entity_poly.type
_entity_poly.pdbx_seq_one_letter_code
_entity_poly.pdbx_strand_id
1 'polypeptide(L)'
;MLKKFSFLLILILILTACSEEEAKLATVIGDIEENIDVEIIYNHSEAITFPAVVRSSGKKPVETEYKGVELKALFETLGIDTSKFSRITFNAYDGYRVILSMEEINEPSNVYLTFERDGEIMKSKKEGGNGPFQLVIRRDPFSQRWIKHVDKIIFQ
;
A
#
# COMPACT_ATOMS: atom_id res chain seq x y z
N MET A 1 -1.29 47.35 -16.27
CA MET A 1 -0.30 46.27 -16.00
C MET A 1 -0.55 45.46 -14.72
N LEU A 2 -1.32 45.97 -13.74
CA LEU A 2 -1.52 45.30 -12.43
C LEU A 2 -2.39 44.02 -12.47
N LYS A 3 -3.34 43.89 -13.43
CA LYS A 3 -4.22 42.71 -13.55
C LYS A 3 -3.50 41.42 -13.99
N LYS A 4 -2.41 41.53 -14.76
CA LYS A 4 -1.64 40.37 -15.25
C LYS A 4 -0.81 39.73 -14.14
N PHE A 5 -0.33 40.52 -13.18
CA PHE A 5 0.46 40.04 -12.03
C PHE A 5 -0.41 39.26 -11.03
N SER A 6 -1.65 39.71 -10.81
CA SER A 6 -2.62 38.99 -9.96
C SER A 6 -3.01 37.63 -10.53
N PHE A 7 -3.09 37.49 -11.86
CA PHE A 7 -3.43 36.23 -12.52
C PHE A 7 -2.27 35.22 -12.44
N LEU A 8 -1.03 35.70 -12.57
CA LEU A 8 0.18 34.87 -12.41
C LEU A 8 0.34 34.38 -10.97
N LEU A 9 0.03 35.21 -9.98
CA LEU A 9 0.09 34.84 -8.57
C LEU A 9 -0.98 33.78 -8.21
N ILE A 10 -2.19 33.91 -8.75
CA ILE A 10 -3.26 32.91 -8.60
C ILE A 10 -2.88 31.59 -9.26
N LEU A 11 -2.26 31.62 -10.45
CA LEU A 11 -1.79 30.41 -11.14
C LEU A 11 -0.69 29.68 -10.37
N ILE A 12 0.26 30.42 -9.77
CA ILE A 12 1.33 29.86 -8.93
C ILE A 12 0.77 29.26 -7.64
N LEU A 13 -0.25 29.88 -7.03
CA LEU A 13 -0.96 29.36 -5.85
C LEU A 13 -1.77 28.08 -6.16
N ILE A 14 -2.34 27.97 -7.37
CA ILE A 14 -3.05 26.74 -7.81
C ILE A 14 -2.04 25.61 -8.08
N LEU A 15 -0.86 25.92 -8.64
CA LEU A 15 0.20 24.94 -8.88
C LEU A 15 0.85 24.40 -7.59
N THR A 16 0.88 25.19 -6.52
CA THR A 16 1.43 24.78 -5.21
C THR A 16 0.43 24.06 -4.31
N ALA A 17 -0.85 24.02 -4.67
CA ALA A 17 -1.88 23.30 -3.91
C ALA A 17 -1.94 21.78 -4.21
N CYS A 18 -1.11 21.28 -5.13
CA CYS A 18 -0.88 19.84 -5.28
C CYS A 18 0.14 19.41 -4.22
N SER A 19 -0.27 19.32 -2.95
CA SER A 19 0.55 18.63 -1.97
C SER A 19 0.49 17.14 -2.32
N GLU A 20 1.57 16.60 -2.90
CA GLU A 20 1.78 15.16 -2.91
C GLU A 20 1.69 14.68 -1.46
N GLU A 21 0.69 13.84 -1.16
CA GLU A 21 0.58 13.25 0.16
C GLU A 21 1.75 12.27 0.29
N GLU A 22 2.70 12.60 1.16
CA GLU A 22 3.85 11.72 1.43
C GLU A 22 3.34 10.31 1.78
N ALA A 23 3.87 9.32 1.08
CA ALA A 23 3.60 7.92 1.38
C ALA A 23 4.02 7.62 2.82
N LYS A 24 3.13 6.99 3.58
CA LYS A 24 3.35 6.65 5.00
C LYS A 24 2.87 5.24 5.27
N LEU A 25 3.63 4.55 6.10
CA LEU A 25 3.30 3.24 6.64
C LEU A 25 3.94 3.11 8.02
N ALA A 26 3.23 2.54 8.97
CA ALA A 26 3.77 2.26 10.30
C ALA A 26 3.58 0.78 10.68
N THR A 27 4.49 0.27 11.50
CA THR A 27 4.29 -0.98 12.24
C THR A 27 3.77 -0.66 13.63
N VAL A 28 2.96 -1.56 14.18
CA VAL A 28 2.47 -1.47 15.56
C VAL A 28 2.71 -2.80 16.26
N ILE A 29 3.49 -2.78 17.34
CA ILE A 29 3.82 -3.95 18.17
C ILE A 29 3.53 -3.58 19.64
N GLY A 30 2.45 -4.12 20.21
CA GLY A 30 1.97 -3.69 21.52
C GLY A 30 1.54 -2.21 21.48
N ASP A 31 2.13 -1.38 22.35
CA ASP A 31 1.86 0.06 22.42
C ASP A 31 2.86 0.91 21.58
N ILE A 32 3.79 0.25 20.87
CA ILE A 32 4.83 0.91 20.09
C ILE A 32 4.36 1.02 18.64
N GLU A 33 4.31 2.24 18.12
CA GLU A 33 4.07 2.55 16.70
C GLU A 33 5.34 3.18 16.11
N GLU A 34 5.88 2.56 15.04
CA GLU A 34 7.09 3.00 14.36
C GLU A 34 6.82 3.23 12.88
N ASN A 35 7.21 4.39 12.35
CA ASN A 35 7.11 4.68 10.93
C ASN A 35 8.18 3.89 10.16
N ILE A 36 7.78 3.29 9.05
CA ILE A 36 8.67 2.66 8.08
C ILE A 36 9.15 3.74 7.10
N ASP A 37 10.46 3.79 6.84
CA ASP A 37 10.99 4.51 5.69
C ASP A 37 10.51 3.82 4.40
N VAL A 38 9.60 4.48 3.69
CA VAL A 38 8.95 3.94 2.49
C VAL A 38 9.93 3.64 1.36
N GLU A 39 11.10 4.27 1.35
CA GLU A 39 12.16 3.99 0.39
C GLU A 39 12.69 2.55 0.51
N ILE A 40 12.62 1.94 1.70
CA ILE A 40 12.95 0.52 1.91
C ILE A 40 12.01 -0.38 1.09
N ILE A 41 10.75 0.02 0.95
CA ILE A 41 9.72 -0.75 0.23
C ILE A 41 9.85 -0.52 -1.28
N TYR A 42 9.97 0.74 -1.70
CA TYR A 42 10.07 1.10 -3.12
C TYR A 42 11.34 0.55 -3.77
N ASN A 43 12.46 0.52 -3.04
CA ASN A 43 13.76 0.04 -3.52
C ASN A 43 14.08 -1.39 -3.06
N HIS A 44 13.11 -2.13 -2.52
CA HIS A 44 13.35 -3.48 -2.01
C HIS A 44 13.85 -4.40 -3.14
N SER A 45 14.98 -5.08 -2.93
CA SER A 45 15.63 -5.92 -3.94
C SER A 45 14.78 -7.11 -4.40
N GLU A 46 13.91 -7.59 -3.52
CA GLU A 46 12.97 -8.70 -3.79
C GLU A 46 11.59 -8.25 -4.30
N ALA A 47 11.41 -6.95 -4.62
CA ALA A 47 10.17 -6.50 -5.23
C ALA A 47 10.00 -7.13 -6.63
N ILE A 48 8.83 -7.75 -6.89
CA ILE A 48 8.53 -8.38 -8.17
C ILE A 48 7.26 -7.81 -8.78
N THR A 49 7.19 -7.83 -10.11
CA THR A 49 5.96 -7.59 -10.87
C THR A 49 5.25 -8.93 -11.13
N PHE A 50 3.94 -8.98 -10.92
CA PHE A 50 3.14 -10.16 -11.18
C PHE A 50 1.74 -9.82 -11.70
N PRO A 51 1.16 -10.66 -12.57
CA PRO A 51 -0.21 -10.47 -13.06
C PRO A 51 -1.23 -10.83 -12.00
N ALA A 52 -2.37 -10.14 -12.03
CA ALA A 52 -3.48 -10.36 -11.12
C ALA A 52 -4.82 -10.06 -11.78
N VAL A 53 -5.89 -10.70 -11.28
CA VAL A 53 -7.25 -10.46 -11.75
C VAL A 53 -8.06 -9.85 -10.62
N VAL A 54 -8.41 -8.58 -10.74
CA VAL A 54 -9.24 -7.89 -9.75
C VAL A 54 -10.71 -8.23 -10.01
N ARG A 55 -11.37 -8.81 -9.00
CA ARG A 55 -12.80 -9.09 -9.03
C ARG A 55 -13.54 -8.15 -8.09
N SER A 56 -14.39 -7.29 -8.65
CA SER A 56 -15.28 -6.43 -7.87
C SER A 56 -16.73 -6.89 -8.05
N SER A 57 -17.51 -6.83 -6.97
CA SER A 57 -18.93 -7.25 -7.01
C SER A 57 -19.69 -6.53 -8.11
N GLY A 58 -20.42 -7.29 -8.95
CA GLY A 58 -21.22 -6.78 -10.06
C GLY A 58 -20.42 -6.21 -11.24
N LYS A 59 -19.08 -6.29 -11.25
CA LYS A 59 -18.23 -5.80 -12.34
C LYS A 59 -17.53 -6.96 -13.05
N LYS A 60 -17.19 -6.74 -14.32
CA LYS A 60 -16.33 -7.66 -15.05
C LYS A 60 -14.95 -7.71 -14.37
N PRO A 61 -14.31 -8.90 -14.29
CA PRO A 61 -12.93 -9.00 -13.84
C PRO A 61 -12.01 -8.11 -14.66
N VAL A 62 -11.01 -7.51 -14.01
CA VAL A 62 -10.02 -6.65 -14.65
C VAL A 62 -8.66 -7.29 -14.47
N GLU A 63 -8.02 -7.62 -15.60
CA GLU A 63 -6.61 -8.02 -15.63
C GLU A 63 -5.74 -6.79 -15.41
N THR A 64 -4.69 -6.96 -14.61
CA THR A 64 -3.78 -5.89 -14.21
C THR A 64 -2.46 -6.51 -13.76
N GLU A 65 -1.41 -5.72 -13.64
CA GLU A 65 -0.15 -6.13 -13.04
C GLU A 65 0.12 -5.31 -11.79
N TYR A 66 0.63 -5.96 -10.75
CA TYR A 66 1.10 -5.29 -9.55
C TYR A 66 2.59 -5.51 -9.38
N LYS A 67 3.27 -4.51 -8.82
CA LYS A 67 4.61 -4.69 -8.26
C LYS A 67 4.60 -4.42 -6.77
N GLY A 68 5.27 -5.30 -6.02
CA GLY A 68 5.33 -5.23 -4.58
C GLY A 68 6.30 -6.21 -3.97
N VAL A 69 6.44 -6.13 -2.65
CA VAL A 69 7.30 -6.98 -1.83
C VAL A 69 6.44 -8.02 -1.12
N GLU A 70 6.88 -9.27 -1.10
CA GLU A 70 6.25 -10.28 -0.26
C GLU A 70 6.43 -9.92 1.22
N LEU A 71 5.36 -9.99 2.00
CA LEU A 71 5.38 -9.48 3.37
C LEU A 71 6.42 -10.16 4.24
N LYS A 72 6.65 -11.46 4.05
CA LYS A 72 7.68 -12.21 4.76
C LYS A 72 9.06 -11.58 4.55
N ALA A 73 9.45 -11.30 3.30
CA ALA A 73 10.71 -10.66 2.96
C ALA A 73 10.81 -9.23 3.52
N LEU A 74 9.71 -8.46 3.45
CA LEU A 74 9.67 -7.13 4.03
C LEU A 74 9.92 -7.16 5.55
N PHE A 75 9.30 -8.08 6.29
CA PHE A 75 9.50 -8.19 7.74
C PHE A 75 10.91 -8.63 8.10
N GLU A 76 11.52 -9.52 7.31
CA GLU A 76 12.93 -9.90 7.46
C GLU A 76 13.86 -8.69 7.26
N THR A 77 13.64 -7.88 6.21
CA THR A 77 14.39 -6.64 5.95
C THR A 77 14.23 -5.60 7.07
N LEU A 78 13.04 -5.51 7.67
CA LEU A 78 12.77 -4.63 8.81
C LEU A 78 13.30 -5.18 10.15
N GLY A 79 13.87 -6.40 10.16
CA GLY A 79 14.37 -7.04 11.38
C GLY A 79 13.27 -7.42 12.38
N ILE A 80 12.02 -7.61 11.91
CA ILE A 80 10.88 -7.94 12.75
C ILE A 80 10.80 -9.46 12.94
N ASP A 81 11.02 -9.92 14.16
CA ASP A 81 10.74 -11.32 14.52
C ASP A 81 9.22 -11.56 14.59
N THR A 82 8.70 -12.23 13.57
CA THR A 82 7.27 -12.54 13.47
C THR A 82 6.86 -13.83 14.16
N SER A 83 7.80 -14.61 14.71
CA SER A 83 7.51 -15.93 15.30
C SER A 83 6.63 -15.87 16.55
N LYS A 84 6.63 -14.71 17.22
CA LYS A 84 5.86 -14.44 18.44
C LYS A 84 4.41 -13.99 18.20
N PHE A 85 4.03 -13.76 16.95
CA PHE A 85 2.69 -13.30 16.59
C PHE A 85 1.85 -14.43 16.00
N SER A 86 0.56 -14.38 16.25
CA SER A 86 -0.42 -15.33 15.72
C SER A 86 -1.10 -14.81 14.44
N ARG A 87 -1.20 -13.49 14.32
CA ARG A 87 -1.87 -12.81 13.20
C ARG A 87 -1.35 -11.40 12.99
N ILE A 88 -1.63 -10.86 11.82
CA ILE A 88 -1.32 -9.47 11.46
C ILE A 88 -2.60 -8.79 10.98
N THR A 89 -2.84 -7.58 11.47
CA THR A 89 -3.93 -6.71 11.01
C THR A 89 -3.37 -5.60 10.13
N PHE A 90 -3.88 -5.48 8.91
CA PHE A 90 -3.63 -4.37 8.01
C PHE A 90 -4.75 -3.36 8.17
N ASN A 91 -4.40 -2.13 8.48
CA ASN A 91 -5.32 -1.02 8.58
C ASN A 91 -5.16 -0.12 7.36
N ALA A 92 -6.29 0.33 6.82
CA ALA A 92 -6.34 1.42 5.88
C ALA A 92 -6.62 2.73 6.63
N TYR A 93 -6.21 3.85 6.06
CA TYR A 93 -6.44 5.16 6.70
C TYR A 93 -7.94 5.48 6.90
N ASP A 94 -8.85 4.84 6.16
CA ASP A 94 -10.30 4.99 6.32
C ASP A 94 -10.91 4.06 7.37
N GLY A 95 -10.08 3.35 8.12
CA GLY A 95 -10.46 2.47 9.22
C GLY A 95 -10.89 1.07 8.77
N TYR A 96 -10.93 0.78 7.47
CA TYR A 96 -11.10 -0.58 6.99
C TYR A 96 -9.91 -1.45 7.40
N ARG A 97 -10.18 -2.72 7.73
CA ARG A 97 -9.16 -3.64 8.26
C ARG A 97 -9.28 -5.01 7.63
N VAL A 98 -8.13 -5.63 7.39
CA VAL A 98 -7.99 -7.04 7.00
C VAL A 98 -7.06 -7.72 7.99
N ILE A 99 -7.47 -8.88 8.49
CA ILE A 99 -6.69 -9.69 9.43
C ILE A 99 -6.28 -10.97 8.71
N LEU A 100 -4.98 -11.29 8.73
CA LEU A 100 -4.42 -12.51 8.18
C LEU A 100 -3.72 -13.32 9.26
N SER A 101 -3.81 -14.65 9.18
CA SER A 101 -3.02 -15.53 10.06
C SER A 101 -1.55 -15.52 9.65
N MET A 102 -0.64 -15.85 10.57
CA MET A 102 0.77 -16.04 10.20
C MET A 102 0.98 -17.18 9.20
N GLU A 103 0.08 -18.16 9.13
CA GLU A 103 0.10 -19.20 8.10
C GLU A 103 -0.10 -18.60 6.70
N GLU A 104 -1.09 -17.73 6.51
CA GLU A 104 -1.32 -17.06 5.23
C GLU A 104 -0.15 -16.14 4.84
N ILE A 105 0.43 -15.44 5.81
CA ILE A 105 1.58 -14.54 5.62
C ILE A 105 2.85 -15.31 5.23
N ASN A 106 3.07 -16.46 5.85
CA ASN A 106 4.26 -17.30 5.61
C ASN A 106 4.11 -18.21 4.39
N GLU A 107 2.91 -18.32 3.82
CA GLU A 107 2.68 -19.08 2.60
C GLU A 107 3.47 -18.45 1.44
N PRO A 108 4.38 -19.20 0.81
CA PRO A 108 5.22 -18.66 -0.25
C PRO A 108 4.43 -18.11 -1.43
N SER A 109 4.87 -16.95 -1.91
CA SER A 109 4.31 -16.26 -3.06
C SER A 109 2.83 -15.91 -2.93
N ASN A 110 2.38 -15.58 -1.71
CA ASN A 110 0.96 -15.33 -1.44
C ASN A 110 0.63 -13.87 -1.16
N VAL A 111 1.22 -13.26 -0.13
CA VAL A 111 0.80 -11.95 0.38
C VAL A 111 1.84 -10.89 0.10
N TYR A 112 1.45 -9.87 -0.68
CA TYR A 112 2.33 -8.80 -1.12
C TYR A 112 1.81 -7.44 -0.67
N LEU A 113 2.72 -6.59 -0.20
CA LEU A 113 2.49 -5.15 -0.10
C LEU A 113 2.91 -4.52 -1.43
N THR A 114 1.93 -4.06 -2.21
CA THR A 114 2.14 -3.53 -3.56
C THR A 114 2.08 -2.01 -3.55
N PHE A 115 2.88 -1.40 -4.43
CA PHE A 115 3.02 0.04 -4.56
C PHE A 115 2.97 0.53 -6.01
N GLU A 116 3.03 -0.39 -6.97
CA GLU A 116 2.93 -0.10 -8.40
C GLU A 116 1.78 -0.92 -8.98
N ARG A 117 1.05 -0.32 -9.92
CA ARG A 117 -0.01 -0.97 -10.69
C ARG A 117 0.10 -0.57 -12.16
N ASP A 118 0.10 -1.57 -13.04
CA ASP A 118 0.18 -1.37 -14.50
C ASP A 118 1.38 -0.48 -14.90
N GLY A 119 2.51 -0.62 -14.19
CA GLY A 119 3.75 0.11 -14.44
C GLY A 119 3.83 1.53 -13.85
N GLU A 120 2.79 1.99 -13.14
CA GLU A 120 2.78 3.30 -12.48
C GLU A 120 2.72 3.18 -10.96
N ILE A 121 3.45 4.04 -10.25
CA ILE A 121 3.34 4.19 -8.79
C ILE A 121 1.88 4.50 -8.45
N MET A 122 1.34 3.79 -7.46
CA MET A 122 -0.03 3.93 -7.06
C MET A 122 -0.30 5.31 -6.45
N LYS A 123 -1.17 6.05 -7.11
CA LYS A 123 -1.68 7.33 -6.60
C LYS A 123 -2.42 7.17 -5.28
N SER A 124 -2.40 8.21 -4.45
CA SER A 124 -3.15 8.26 -3.19
C SER A 124 -4.67 8.19 -3.40
N LYS A 125 -5.45 8.02 -2.33
CA LYS A 125 -6.92 8.09 -2.43
C LYS A 125 -7.42 9.47 -2.84
N LYS A 126 -6.74 10.55 -2.44
CA LYS A 126 -7.11 11.93 -2.84
C LYS A 126 -7.03 12.13 -4.34
N GLU A 127 -6.08 11.44 -4.99
CA GLU A 127 -5.88 11.41 -6.43
C GLU A 127 -6.72 10.32 -7.13
N GLY A 128 -7.58 9.62 -6.40
CA GLY A 128 -8.44 8.57 -6.92
C GLY A 128 -7.75 7.22 -7.18
N GLY A 129 -6.51 7.04 -6.70
CA GLY A 129 -5.77 5.78 -6.78
C GLY A 129 -6.10 4.81 -5.65
N ASN A 130 -5.26 3.78 -5.46
CA ASN A 130 -5.36 2.77 -4.40
C ASN A 130 -4.18 2.81 -3.40
N GLY A 131 -3.25 3.74 -3.59
CA GLY A 131 -1.97 3.81 -2.89
C GLY A 131 -2.01 4.61 -1.57
N PRO A 132 -0.83 4.82 -0.95
CA PRO A 132 0.50 4.46 -1.48
C PRO A 132 0.78 2.96 -1.49
N PHE A 133 0.08 2.20 -0.63
CA PHE A 133 0.21 0.75 -0.54
C PHE A 133 -1.13 0.04 -0.62
N GLN A 134 -1.17 -1.09 -1.33
CA GLN A 134 -2.30 -2.01 -1.39
C GLN A 134 -1.82 -3.41 -1.04
N LEU A 135 -2.59 -4.15 -0.25
CA LEU A 135 -2.35 -5.57 -0.02
C LEU A 135 -2.92 -6.38 -1.19
N VAL A 136 -2.13 -7.30 -1.74
CA VAL A 136 -2.58 -8.28 -2.74
C VAL A 136 -2.32 -9.69 -2.21
N ILE A 137 -3.40 -10.46 -2.10
CA ILE A 137 -3.38 -11.85 -1.62
C ILE A 137 -3.64 -12.76 -2.83
N ARG A 138 -2.59 -13.36 -3.39
CA ARG A 138 -2.65 -14.08 -4.67
C ARG A 138 -3.54 -15.32 -4.62
N ARG A 139 -3.68 -15.95 -3.44
CA ARG A 139 -4.58 -17.08 -3.22
C ARG A 139 -6.00 -16.69 -2.80
N ASP A 140 -6.33 -15.40 -2.71
CA ASP A 140 -7.72 -14.96 -2.54
C ASP A 140 -8.45 -14.97 -3.90
N PRO A 141 -9.37 -15.92 -4.15
CA PRO A 141 -10.03 -16.04 -5.45
C PRO A 141 -11.01 -14.91 -5.74
N PHE A 142 -11.40 -14.11 -4.73
CA PHE A 142 -12.43 -13.08 -4.85
C PHE A 142 -11.89 -11.65 -4.77
N SER A 143 -10.59 -11.48 -4.45
CA SER A 143 -9.95 -10.17 -4.27
C SER A 143 -10.63 -9.26 -3.24
N GLN A 144 -11.50 -9.82 -2.37
CA GLN A 144 -12.29 -9.04 -1.43
C GLN A 144 -11.45 -8.55 -0.25
N ARG A 145 -10.34 -9.24 0.04
CA ARG A 145 -9.44 -8.92 1.15
C ARG A 145 -8.23 -8.10 0.70
N TRP A 146 -8.24 -7.60 -0.54
CA TRP A 146 -7.16 -6.75 -1.08
C TRP A 146 -7.37 -5.31 -0.60
N ILE A 147 -6.98 -5.07 0.65
CA ILE A 147 -7.10 -3.77 1.30
C ILE A 147 -6.23 -2.73 0.60
N LYS A 148 -6.83 -1.56 0.34
CA LYS A 148 -6.17 -0.40 -0.29
C LYS A 148 -5.78 0.60 0.76
N HIS A 149 -4.83 1.47 0.42
CA HIS A 149 -4.42 2.58 1.28
C HIS A 149 -3.93 2.16 2.67
N VAL A 150 -3.16 1.07 2.70
CA VAL A 150 -2.62 0.52 3.94
C VAL A 150 -1.71 1.56 4.59
N ASP A 151 -2.01 1.93 5.82
CA ASP A 151 -1.26 2.91 6.61
C ASP A 151 -0.62 2.29 7.86
N LYS A 152 -1.14 1.16 8.36
CA LYS A 152 -0.56 0.43 9.51
C LYS A 152 -0.56 -1.08 9.32
N ILE A 153 0.52 -1.70 9.79
CA ILE A 153 0.70 -3.14 9.96
C ILE A 153 0.80 -3.45 11.44
N ILE A 154 -0.21 -4.09 12.01
CA ILE A 154 -0.36 -4.31 13.45
C ILE A 154 -0.13 -5.79 13.75
N PHE A 155 0.88 -6.08 14.56
CA PHE A 155 1.27 -7.45 14.92
C PHE A 155 0.61 -7.89 16.23
N GLN A 156 0.04 -9.10 16.26
CA GLN A 156 -0.79 -9.60 17.38
C GLN A 156 -0.55 -11.06 17.74
#